data_AF-A0A812JLX7-F1
#
_entry.id   AF-A0A812JLX7-F1
#
_cell.length_a   1.000
_cell.length_b   1.000
_cell.length_c   1.000
_cell.angle_alpha   90.00
_cell.angle_beta   90.00
_cell.angle_gamma   90.00
#
_symmetry.space_group_name_H-M   'P 1'
#
loop_
_entity.id
_entity.type
_entity.pdbx_description
1 polymer ?
#
loop_
_entity_poly.entity_id
_entity_poly.type
_entity_poly.pdbx_seq_one_letter_code
_entity_poly.pdbx_strand_id
1 'polypeptide(L)'
;ATESDPSEGARQNLAKLAESARCLDAGDAAGALQTIEELTGDCGRVAQPWAQRLRQALIVQQTLRALCAKAECLNASLPHGGR
;
A
#
# COMPACT_ATOMS: atom_id res chain seq x y z
N ALA A 1 -25.32 3.51 22.98
CA ALA A 1 -24.71 3.98 21.73
C ALA A 1 -23.88 5.19 22.09
N THR A 2 -22.56 5.06 22.15
CA THR A 2 -21.68 6.22 22.32
C THR A 2 -21.68 6.95 21.00
N GLU A 3 -22.46 8.03 20.90
CA GLU A 3 -22.28 9.03 19.85
C GLU A 3 -20.87 9.58 19.99
N SER A 4 -19.92 8.98 19.26
CA SER A 4 -18.58 9.55 19.13
C SER A 4 -18.73 10.98 18.63
N ASP A 5 -18.14 11.91 19.36
CA ASP A 5 -18.08 13.31 18.98
C ASP A 5 -17.53 13.38 17.55
N PRO A 6 -18.22 14.02 16.59
CA PRO A 6 -17.71 14.17 15.22
C PRO A 6 -16.29 14.77 15.18
N SER A 7 -15.90 15.53 16.21
CA SER A 7 -14.54 16.04 16.38
C SER A 7 -13.49 14.93 16.63
N GLU A 8 -13.87 13.85 17.30
CA GLU A 8 -13.02 12.71 17.60
C GLU A 8 -12.78 11.85 16.35
N GLY A 9 -13.84 11.58 15.58
CA GLY A 9 -13.74 10.86 14.30
C GLY A 9 -12.85 11.60 13.29
N ALA A 10 -12.99 12.93 13.20
CA ALA A 10 -12.12 13.76 12.37
C ALA A 10 -10.65 13.71 12.82
N ARG A 11 -10.39 13.78 14.13
CA ARG A 11 -9.02 13.69 14.68
C ARG A 11 -8.38 12.34 14.41
N GLN A 12 -9.14 11.25 14.57
CA GLN A 12 -8.66 9.89 14.25
C GLN A 12 -8.33 9.74 12.76
N ASN A 13 -9.19 10.25 11.87
CA ASN A 13 -8.93 10.22 10.42
C ASN A 13 -7.68 11.03 10.04
N LEU A 14 -7.47 12.20 10.65
CA LEU A 14 -6.24 12.99 10.43
C LEU A 14 -4.99 12.27 10.91
N ALA A 15 -5.05 11.59 12.07
CA ALA A 15 -3.93 10.80 12.57
C ALA A 15 -3.58 9.65 11.62
N LYS A 16 -4.58 8.96 11.07
CA LYS A 16 -4.40 7.90 10.07
C LYS A 16 -3.78 8.41 8.77
N LEU A 17 -4.22 9.57 8.29
CA LEU A 17 -3.63 10.20 7.11
C LEU A 17 -2.16 10.59 7.35
N ALA A 18 -1.83 11.10 8.54
CA ALA A 18 -0.45 11.41 8.90
C ALA A 18 0.43 10.15 8.99
N GLU A 19 -0.12 9.04 9.50
CA GLU A 19 0.58 7.76 9.49
C GLU A 19 0.78 7.24 8.07
N SER A 20 -0.25 7.31 7.21
CA SER A 20 -0.15 6.91 5.81
C SER A 20 0.98 7.65 5.07
N ALA A 21 1.11 8.96 5.31
CA ALA A 21 2.20 9.76 4.75
C ALA A 21 3.58 9.26 5.23
N ARG A 22 3.73 8.99 6.53
CA ARG A 22 4.98 8.42 7.08
C ARG A 22 5.33 7.06 6.48
N CYS A 23 4.34 6.19 6.31
CA CYS A 23 4.55 4.90 5.66
C CYS A 23 5.09 5.08 4.23
N LEU A 24 4.54 6.02 3.45
CA LEU A 24 5.02 6.29 2.09
C LEU A 24 6.42 6.88 2.05
N ASP A 25 6.74 7.80 2.95
CA ASP A 25 8.10 8.35 3.08
C ASP A 25 9.13 7.25 3.42
N ALA A 26 8.71 6.23 4.16
CA ALA A 26 9.50 5.04 4.46
C ALA A 26 9.50 3.98 3.34
N GLY A 27 8.77 4.20 2.24
CA GLY A 27 8.61 3.25 1.14
C GLY A 27 7.68 2.07 1.45
N ASP A 28 6.95 2.12 2.56
CA ASP A 28 5.94 1.14 2.97
C ASP A 28 4.55 1.49 2.40
N ALA A 29 4.36 1.22 1.12
CA ALA A 29 3.06 1.41 0.47
C ALA A 29 1.96 0.49 1.04
N ALA A 30 2.29 -0.62 1.70
CA ALA A 30 1.32 -1.54 2.29
C ALA A 30 0.77 -0.99 3.61
N GLY A 31 1.63 -0.49 4.50
CA GLY A 31 1.21 0.22 5.71
C GLY A 31 0.41 1.49 5.40
N ALA A 32 0.80 2.21 4.35
CA ALA A 32 0.06 3.37 3.86
C ALA A 32 -1.35 3.02 3.36
N LEU A 33 -1.52 1.86 2.72
CA LEU A 33 -2.83 1.37 2.30
C LEU A 33 -3.70 1.02 3.50
N GLN A 34 -3.16 0.26 4.45
CA GLN A 34 -3.90 -0.19 5.63
C GLN A 34 -4.50 0.99 6.41
N THR A 35 -3.69 2.00 6.67
CA THR A 35 -4.11 3.22 7.39
C THR A 35 -5.23 3.99 6.66
N ILE A 36 -5.22 3.99 5.33
CA ILE A 36 -6.27 4.62 4.52
C ILE A 36 -7.56 3.80 4.51
N GLU A 37 -7.47 2.47 4.48
CA GLU A 37 -8.65 1.59 4.53
C GLU A 37 -9.41 1.72 5.85
N GLU A 38 -8.73 2.13 6.91
CA GLU A 38 -9.33 2.36 8.22
C GLU A 38 -10.02 3.73 8.37
N LEU A 39 -9.95 4.61 7.37
CA LEU A 39 -10.67 5.88 7.39
C LEU A 39 -12.18 5.66 7.41
N THR A 40 -12.88 6.44 8.23
CA THR A 40 -14.34 6.30 8.41
C THR A 40 -15.11 7.46 7.82
N GLY A 41 -16.43 7.28 7.65
CA GLY A 41 -17.34 8.31 7.17
C GLY A 41 -16.99 8.83 5.77
N ASP A 42 -17.16 10.14 5.56
CA ASP A 42 -16.89 10.79 4.28
C ASP A 42 -15.41 10.72 3.88
N CYS A 43 -14.49 10.77 4.86
CA CYS A 43 -13.06 10.62 4.59
C CYS A 43 -12.76 9.25 3.96
N GLY A 44 -13.33 8.17 4.50
CA GLY A 44 -13.18 6.83 3.94
C GLY A 44 -13.74 6.73 2.51
N ARG A 45 -14.91 7.30 2.27
CA ARG A 45 -15.52 7.36 0.93
C ARG A 45 -14.65 8.11 -0.09
N VAL A 46 -14.11 9.27 0.28
CA VAL A 46 -13.24 10.06 -0.60
C VAL A 46 -11.90 9.37 -0.85
N ALA A 47 -11.40 8.62 0.12
CA ALA A 47 -10.12 7.93 0.01
C ALA A 47 -10.18 6.60 -0.78
N GLN A 48 -11.36 6.02 -1.00
CA GLN A 48 -11.51 4.74 -1.72
C GLN A 48 -10.83 4.68 -3.09
N PRO A 49 -10.98 5.66 -4.00
CA PRO A 49 -10.27 5.64 -5.28
C PRO A 49 -8.74 5.63 -5.11
N TRP A 50 -8.24 6.25 -4.05
CA TRP A 50 -6.83 6.30 -3.74
C TRP A 50 -6.33 4.97 -3.19
N ALA A 51 -7.05 4.37 -2.23
CA ALA A 51 -6.80 3.02 -1.73
C ALA A 51 -6.75 2.00 -2.88
N GLN A 52 -7.68 2.10 -3.84
CA GLN A 52 -7.73 1.19 -4.98
C GLN A 52 -6.51 1.32 -5.90
N ARG A 53 -6.02 2.54 -6.15
CA ARG A 53 -4.79 2.75 -6.93
C ARG A 53 -3.57 2.20 -6.19
N LEU A 54 -3.49 2.40 -4.87
CA LEU A 54 -2.39 1.91 -4.07
C LEU A 54 -2.35 0.37 -4.05
N ARG A 55 -3.51 -0.29 -3.93
CA ARG A 55 -3.64 -1.75 -4.10
C ARG A 55 -3.11 -2.22 -5.45
N GLN A 56 -3.54 -1.57 -6.54
CA GLN A 56 -3.10 -1.92 -7.88
C GLN A 56 -1.57 -1.75 -8.04
N ALA A 57 -1.01 -0.66 -7.53
CA ALA A 57 0.44 -0.42 -7.55
C ALA A 57 1.20 -1.52 -6.79
N LEU A 58 0.71 -1.91 -5.61
CA LEU A 58 1.30 -3.01 -4.83
C LEU A 58 1.27 -4.34 -5.57
N ILE A 59 0.16 -4.68 -6.23
CA ILE A 59 0.05 -5.91 -7.04
C ILE A 59 1.07 -5.88 -8.18
N VAL A 60 1.18 -4.75 -8.89
CA VAL A 60 2.17 -4.58 -9.98
C VAL A 60 3.59 -4.74 -9.45
N GLN A 61 3.92 -4.11 -8.32
CA GLN A 61 5.24 -4.20 -7.70
C GLN A 61 5.58 -5.64 -7.27
N GLN A 62 4.64 -6.34 -6.65
CA GLN A 62 4.81 -7.75 -6.25
C GLN A 62 4.98 -8.66 -7.47
N THR A 63 4.19 -8.44 -8.52
CA THR A 63 4.29 -9.18 -9.78
C THR A 63 5.65 -8.95 -10.44
N LEU A 64 6.13 -7.71 -10.47
CA LEU A 64 7.45 -7.37 -11.01
C LEU A 64 8.57 -8.08 -10.23
N ARG A 65 8.52 -8.07 -8.90
CA ARG A 65 9.49 -8.79 -8.07
C ARG A 65 9.51 -10.29 -8.37
N ALA A 66 8.34 -10.90 -8.52
CA ALA A 66 8.24 -12.32 -8.87
C ALA A 66 8.81 -12.61 -10.27
N LEU A 67 8.58 -11.72 -11.24
CA LEU A 67 9.14 -11.84 -12.60
C LEU A 67 10.67 -11.67 -12.61
N CYS A 68 11.21 -10.70 -11.86
CA CYS A 68 12.65 -10.53 -11.70
C CYS A 68 13.30 -11.78 -11.11
N ALA A 69 12.76 -12.30 -10.00
CA ALA A 69 13.26 -13.52 -9.38
C ALA A 69 13.21 -14.71 -10.35
N LYS A 70 12.13 -14.84 -11.15
CA LYS A 70 12.03 -15.88 -12.19
C LYS A 70 13.12 -15.72 -13.26
N ALA A 71 13.37 -14.49 -13.73
CA ALA A 71 14.41 -14.22 -14.71
C ALA A 71 15.81 -14.56 -14.19
N GLU A 72 16.09 -14.23 -12.92
CA GLU A 72 17.35 -14.58 -12.25
C GLU A 72 17.55 -16.09 -12.16
N CYS A 73 16.51 -16.84 -11.76
CA CYS A 73 16.56 -18.31 -11.72
C CYS A 73 16.80 -18.92 -13.11
N LEU A 74 16.14 -18.40 -14.14
CA LEU A 74 16.35 -18.86 -15.52
C LEU A 74 17.77 -18.57 -15.98
N ASN A 75 18.29 -17.37 -15.72
CA ASN A 75 19.66 -16.98 -16.09
C ASN A 75 20.71 -17.85 -15.39
N ALA A 76 20.49 -18.20 -14.12
CA ALA A 76 21.37 -19.11 -13.38
C ALA A 76 21.33 -20.57 -13.91
N SER A 77 20.20 -20.97 -14.50
CA SER A 77 20.00 -22.33 -15.04
C SER A 77 20.55 -22.49 -16.46
N LEU A 78 20.83 -21.39 -17.17
CA LEU A 78 21.45 -21.45 -18.48
C LEU A 78 22.93 -21.80 -18.32
N PRO A 79 23.43 -22.86 -18.99
CA PRO A 79 24.85 -23.14 -19.01
C PRO A 79 25.53 -21.91 -19.60
N HIS A 80 26.45 -21.30 -18.85
CA HIS A 80 27.28 -20.24 -19.38
C HIS A 80 28.01 -20.87 -20.56
N GLY A 81 27.65 -20.47 -21.78
CA GLY A 81 28.17 -21.03 -23.03
C GLY A 81 29.69 -20.95 -23.02
N GLY A 82 30.30 -22.03 -22.55
CA GLY A 82 31.72 -22.19 -22.34
C GLY A 82 32.23 -23.19 -23.34
N ARG A 83 32.71 -22.63 -24.47
CA ARG A 83 33.52 -23.22 -25.53
C ARG A 83 32.78 -23.81 -26.72
#